data_AF-A0ABD5W1U7-F1
#
_entry.id   AF-A0ABD5W1U7-F1
#
_cell.length_a   1.000
_cell.length_b   1.000
_cell.length_c   1.000
_cell.angle_alpha   90.00
_cell.angle_beta   90.00
_cell.angle_gamma   90.00
#
_symmetry.space_group_name_H-M   'P 1'
#
loop_
_entity.id
_entity.type
_entity.pdbx_description
1 polymer ?
#
loop_
_entity_poly.entity_id
_entity_poly.type
_entity_poly.pdbx_seq_one_letter_code
_entity_poly.pdbx_strand_id
1 'polypeptide(L)'
;MLTFASLGVGVSGLYELVDGTAEQPAREMLVLDRTIVLRGQFDTDYVDDRLRSDGPLSRLKVEHQAVGELNEYTLYDITDAERESGTGERTVAVAEETILLSDGRETVERIIETKTGERETASERFDTAEWLLDTIEAGNIVVGQFGDATLDAYSFGESSVLDRFESSDDVLATLSLDQDDGTATAEVAVAAEEFDDERRDILESALGQEGTERSTAGEADRLAVSATYNDDILETTQVVEENPPDESDFESERLDEENRVVADVSFNDPEEGLAKVAFTDETDVESDTIRVKSVVGEAETELSGSWTSGFVRVLVDPDGDQVVVSIVRENATEVVHRETYEPSE
;
A
#
# COMPACT_ATOMS: atom_id res chain seq x y z
N MET A 1 -2.22 2.05 -0.68
CA MET A 1 -2.35 0.57 -0.59
C MET A 1 -1.14 -0.07 0.11
N LEU A 2 0.09 0.22 -0.32
CA LEU A 2 1.33 -0.20 0.34
C LEU A 2 1.35 0.12 1.85
N THR A 3 0.90 1.31 2.24
CA THR A 3 0.80 1.76 3.64
C THR A 3 -0.21 0.97 4.50
N PHE A 4 -1.28 0.43 3.91
CA PHE A 4 -2.26 -0.41 4.64
C PHE A 4 -1.85 -1.88 4.69
N ALA A 5 -1.20 -2.37 3.63
CA ALA A 5 -0.60 -3.69 3.60
C ALA A 5 0.58 -3.78 4.58
N SER A 6 1.45 -2.77 4.61
CA SER A 6 2.54 -2.68 5.60
C SER A 6 1.99 -2.58 7.03
N LEU A 7 0.84 -1.93 7.23
CA LEU A 7 0.15 -1.90 8.51
C LEU A 7 -0.41 -3.28 8.91
N GLY A 8 -1.00 -4.05 7.99
CA GLY A 8 -1.46 -5.43 8.22
C GLY A 8 -0.32 -6.41 8.55
N VAL A 9 0.82 -6.26 7.88
CA VAL A 9 2.05 -7.00 8.19
C VAL A 9 2.66 -6.54 9.52
N GLY A 10 2.59 -5.24 9.81
CA GLY A 10 3.11 -4.63 11.03
C GLY A 10 2.35 -5.05 12.28
N VAL A 11 1.02 -5.11 12.25
CA VAL A 11 0.21 -5.64 13.38
C VAL A 11 0.43 -7.14 13.62
N SER A 12 0.91 -7.87 12.61
CA SER A 12 1.33 -9.27 12.76
C SER A 12 2.75 -9.42 13.33
N GLY A 13 3.45 -8.30 13.58
CA GLY A 13 4.82 -8.28 14.08
C GLY A 13 5.88 -8.59 13.02
N LEU A 14 5.53 -8.52 11.73
CA LEU A 14 6.39 -8.89 10.60
C LEU A 14 6.88 -7.67 9.79
N TYR A 15 6.76 -6.46 10.35
CA TYR A 15 7.10 -5.20 9.68
C TYR A 15 8.52 -5.19 9.07
N GLU A 16 9.50 -5.73 9.81
CA GLU A 16 10.91 -5.79 9.40
C GLU A 16 11.11 -6.53 8.06
N LEU A 17 10.19 -7.44 7.68
CA LEU A 17 10.24 -8.12 6.39
C LEU A 17 9.87 -7.21 5.22
N VAL A 18 9.02 -6.20 5.44
CA VAL A 18 8.55 -5.29 4.39
C VAL A 18 9.41 -4.03 4.32
N ASP A 19 9.90 -3.55 5.45
CA ASP A 19 10.77 -2.37 5.56
C ASP A 19 12.23 -2.66 5.15
N GLY A 20 12.57 -3.91 4.87
CA GLY A 20 13.90 -4.28 4.38
C GLY A 20 14.98 -4.37 5.46
N THR A 21 14.62 -4.15 6.73
CA THR A 21 15.54 -4.14 7.87
C THR A 21 15.83 -5.53 8.44
N ALA A 22 14.99 -6.53 8.13
CA ALA A 22 15.27 -7.93 8.46
C ALA A 22 16.49 -8.48 7.71
N GLU A 23 17.16 -9.48 8.28
CA GLU A 23 18.27 -10.18 7.60
C GLU A 23 17.84 -10.83 6.27
N GLN A 24 16.58 -11.27 6.21
CA GLN A 24 15.96 -11.87 5.03
C GLN A 24 14.61 -11.20 4.75
N PRO A 25 14.61 -10.03 4.09
CA PRO A 25 13.38 -9.30 3.83
C PRO A 25 12.58 -9.92 2.67
N ALA A 26 11.30 -9.60 2.63
CA ALA A 26 10.46 -9.90 1.47
C ALA A 26 11.01 -9.17 0.24
N ARG A 27 11.00 -9.86 -0.90
CA ARG A 27 11.44 -9.31 -2.20
C ARG A 27 10.27 -8.81 -3.02
N GLU A 28 9.09 -9.33 -2.76
CA GLU A 28 7.86 -9.01 -3.47
C GLU A 28 6.70 -9.09 -2.48
N MET A 29 5.77 -8.13 -2.60
CA MET A 29 4.53 -8.10 -1.85
C MET A 29 3.36 -7.97 -2.82
N LEU A 30 2.40 -8.87 -2.70
CA LEU A 30 1.15 -8.85 -3.46
C LEU A 30 -0.02 -8.70 -2.50
N VAL A 31 -1.08 -8.04 -2.93
CA VAL A 31 -2.35 -8.00 -2.20
C VAL A 31 -3.43 -8.57 -3.09
N LEU A 32 -3.93 -9.76 -2.74
CA LEU A 32 -4.89 -10.54 -3.53
C LEU A 32 -6.11 -10.86 -2.67
N ASP A 33 -7.30 -10.39 -3.05
CA ASP A 33 -8.54 -10.64 -2.28
C ASP A 33 -8.37 -10.36 -0.77
N ARG A 34 -7.80 -9.18 -0.45
CA ARG A 34 -7.45 -8.73 0.92
C ARG A 34 -6.45 -9.64 1.66
N THR A 35 -5.76 -10.51 0.94
CA THR A 35 -4.68 -11.34 1.46
C THR A 35 -3.35 -10.75 1.03
N ILE A 36 -2.46 -10.54 1.99
CA ILE A 36 -1.10 -10.10 1.73
C ILE A 36 -0.26 -11.35 1.49
N VAL A 37 0.48 -11.36 0.38
CA VAL A 37 1.41 -12.41 0.01
C VAL A 37 2.80 -11.81 -0.02
N LEU A 38 3.66 -12.24 0.88
CA LEU A 38 5.08 -11.90 0.87
C LEU A 38 5.84 -13.04 0.21
N ARG A 39 6.69 -12.71 -0.76
CA ARG A 39 7.59 -13.67 -1.40
C ARG A 39 9.03 -13.29 -1.16
N GLY A 40 9.87 -14.29 -0.94
CA GLY A 40 11.26 -14.09 -0.56
C GLY A 40 11.95 -15.41 -0.26
N GLN A 41 12.99 -15.33 0.55
CA GLN A 41 13.53 -16.46 1.30
C GLN A 41 13.39 -16.06 2.75
N PHE A 42 12.79 -16.90 3.57
CA PHE A 42 12.44 -16.58 4.94
C PHE A 42 13.04 -17.61 5.89
N ASP A 43 13.59 -17.12 6.99
CA ASP A 43 13.90 -17.95 8.15
C ASP A 43 12.60 -18.21 8.92
N THR A 44 12.05 -19.41 8.76
CA THR A 44 10.76 -19.77 9.35
C THR A 44 10.81 -19.84 10.88
N ASP A 45 11.98 -20.09 11.47
CA ASP A 45 12.13 -20.09 12.93
C ASP A 45 12.07 -18.65 13.46
N TYR A 46 12.74 -17.71 12.78
CA TYR A 46 12.60 -16.27 13.09
C TYR A 46 11.14 -15.80 12.95
N VAL A 47 10.43 -16.21 11.91
CA VAL A 47 9.02 -15.86 11.71
C VAL A 47 8.12 -16.49 12.80
N ASP A 48 8.34 -17.75 13.17
CA ASP A 48 7.63 -18.42 14.29
C ASP A 48 7.81 -17.65 15.60
N ASP A 49 9.06 -17.32 15.93
CA ASP A 49 9.40 -16.54 17.12
C ASP A 49 8.73 -15.17 17.07
N ARG A 50 8.73 -14.49 15.92
CA ARG A 50 8.07 -13.17 15.78
C ARG A 50 6.56 -13.26 15.86
N LEU A 51 5.90 -14.30 15.36
CA LEU A 51 4.45 -14.44 15.47
C LEU A 51 3.98 -14.74 16.91
N ARG A 52 4.84 -15.38 17.72
CA ARG A 52 4.51 -15.83 19.08
C ARG A 52 5.09 -14.98 20.22
N SER A 53 6.09 -14.15 19.95
CA SER A 53 6.71 -13.29 20.95
C SER A 53 5.91 -12.02 21.20
N ASP A 54 6.18 -11.32 22.30
CA ASP A 54 5.87 -9.89 22.40
C ASP A 54 6.82 -9.11 21.47
N GLY A 55 6.26 -8.37 20.51
CA GLY A 55 7.05 -7.52 19.60
C GLY A 55 7.24 -6.11 20.17
N PRO A 56 8.03 -5.24 19.49
CA PRO A 56 8.25 -3.86 19.93
C PRO A 56 6.95 -3.03 19.98
N LEU A 57 5.92 -3.40 19.20
CA LEU A 57 4.58 -2.80 19.21
C LEU A 57 3.58 -3.63 20.04
N SER A 58 3.94 -4.01 21.25
CA SER A 58 3.21 -4.98 22.10
C SER A 58 1.72 -4.68 22.38
N ARG A 59 1.20 -3.49 22.05
CA ARG A 59 -0.24 -3.15 22.18
C ARG A 59 -1.04 -3.23 20.88
N LEU A 60 -0.38 -3.13 19.72
CA LEU A 60 -0.99 -3.34 18.40
C LEU A 60 -0.73 -4.74 17.84
N LYS A 61 0.25 -5.43 18.41
CA LYS A 61 0.64 -6.76 17.97
C LYS A 61 -0.44 -7.77 18.32
N VAL A 62 -0.82 -8.51 17.31
CA VAL A 62 -1.74 -9.63 17.43
C VAL A 62 -0.92 -10.86 17.76
N GLU A 63 -1.10 -11.41 18.96
CA GLU A 63 -0.49 -12.68 19.31
C GLU A 63 -1.08 -13.82 18.49
N HIS A 64 -0.21 -14.62 17.88
CA HIS A 64 -0.60 -15.79 17.11
C HIS A 64 -0.15 -17.08 17.78
N GLN A 65 -0.87 -18.16 17.50
CA GLN A 65 -0.54 -19.52 17.91
C GLN A 65 -0.58 -20.44 16.70
N ALA A 66 0.33 -21.41 16.62
CA ALA A 66 0.26 -22.40 15.55
C ALA A 66 -0.95 -23.32 15.75
N VAL A 67 -1.66 -23.55 14.65
CA VAL A 67 -2.91 -24.33 14.63
C VAL A 67 -2.82 -25.56 13.73
N GLY A 68 -1.75 -25.71 12.95
CA GLY A 68 -1.48 -26.90 12.17
C GLY A 68 -0.53 -26.68 11.01
N GLU A 69 -0.46 -27.65 10.13
CA GLU A 69 0.31 -27.62 8.89
C GLU A 69 -0.61 -27.90 7.70
N LEU A 70 -0.36 -27.24 6.57
CA LEU A 70 -1.02 -27.49 5.30
C LEU A 70 0.04 -27.49 4.19
N ASN A 71 0.30 -28.66 3.61
CA ASN A 71 1.41 -28.87 2.68
C ASN A 71 2.75 -28.43 3.31
N GLU A 72 3.47 -27.50 2.68
CA GLU A 72 4.74 -26.93 3.18
C GLU A 72 4.54 -25.78 4.18
N TYR A 73 3.30 -25.37 4.44
CA TYR A 73 2.99 -24.21 5.26
C TYR A 73 2.69 -24.60 6.70
N THR A 74 3.27 -23.87 7.65
CA THR A 74 2.78 -23.83 9.03
C THR A 74 1.70 -22.77 9.15
N LEU A 75 0.55 -23.12 9.70
CA LEU A 75 -0.60 -22.23 9.89
C LEU A 75 -0.63 -21.69 11.32
N TYR A 76 -0.90 -20.39 11.43
CA TYR A 76 -1.08 -19.68 12.68
C TYR A 76 -2.41 -18.94 12.65
N ASP A 77 -3.16 -19.01 13.75
CA ASP A 77 -4.32 -18.14 13.98
C ASP A 77 -4.04 -17.25 15.19
N ILE A 78 -4.81 -16.19 15.34
CA ILE A 78 -4.79 -15.39 16.56
C ILE A 78 -5.14 -16.25 17.78
N THR A 79 -4.56 -15.90 18.93
CA THR A 79 -4.88 -16.55 20.21
C THR A 79 -6.33 -16.34 20.60
N ASP A 80 -6.84 -17.15 21.53
CA ASP A 80 -8.20 -16.97 22.06
C ASP A 80 -8.37 -15.62 22.77
N ALA A 81 -7.31 -15.12 23.43
CA ALA A 81 -7.31 -13.81 24.08
C ALA A 81 -7.52 -12.66 23.06
N GLU A 82 -6.80 -12.69 21.95
CA GLU A 82 -6.96 -11.72 20.85
C GLU A 82 -8.37 -11.76 20.24
N ARG A 83 -8.92 -12.97 20.10
CA ARG A 83 -10.28 -13.15 19.57
C ARG A 83 -11.34 -12.56 20.50
N GLU A 84 -11.16 -12.73 21.80
CA GLU A 84 -12.04 -12.14 22.83
C GLU A 84 -11.93 -10.61 22.91
N SER A 85 -10.76 -10.04 22.57
CA SER A 85 -10.51 -8.59 22.50
C SER A 85 -11.15 -7.90 21.29
N GLY A 86 -11.64 -8.67 20.31
CA GLY A 86 -12.32 -8.14 19.12
C GLY A 86 -11.41 -7.84 17.94
N THR A 87 -10.19 -8.37 17.94
CA THR A 87 -9.15 -8.18 16.90
C THR A 87 -9.57 -8.65 15.48
N GLY A 88 -10.66 -9.42 15.38
CA GLY A 88 -11.13 -10.02 14.12
C GLY A 88 -10.39 -11.33 13.82
N GLU A 89 -10.89 -12.15 12.90
CA GLU A 89 -10.17 -13.36 12.50
C GLU A 89 -8.91 -12.97 11.71
N ARG A 90 -7.78 -13.63 12.00
CA ARG A 90 -6.56 -13.54 11.19
C ARG A 90 -5.86 -14.89 11.15
N THR A 91 -5.37 -15.22 9.97
CA THR A 91 -4.62 -16.43 9.71
C THR A 91 -3.35 -16.08 8.97
N VAL A 92 -2.21 -16.60 9.44
CA VAL A 92 -0.91 -16.49 8.80
C VAL A 92 -0.45 -17.89 8.37
N ALA A 93 -0.03 -18.04 7.12
CA ALA A 93 0.63 -19.25 6.65
C ALA A 93 2.09 -18.94 6.32
N VAL A 94 3.01 -19.74 6.85
CA VAL A 94 4.45 -19.52 6.74
C VAL A 94 5.11 -20.70 6.04
N ALA A 95 5.83 -20.43 4.95
CA ALA A 95 6.73 -21.35 4.27
C ALA A 95 8.05 -20.62 3.96
N GLU A 96 9.09 -21.39 3.59
CA GLU A 96 10.44 -20.86 3.33
C GLU A 96 10.48 -19.78 2.24
N GLU A 97 9.56 -19.80 1.28
CA GLU A 97 9.54 -18.86 0.15
C GLU A 97 8.31 -17.95 0.11
N THR A 98 7.34 -18.16 1.00
CA THR A 98 6.06 -17.47 0.93
C THR A 98 5.42 -17.33 2.30
N ILE A 99 4.97 -16.13 2.63
CA ILE A 99 4.11 -15.87 3.80
C ILE A 99 2.78 -15.31 3.30
N LEU A 100 1.67 -15.86 3.79
CA LEU A 100 0.32 -15.38 3.51
C LEU A 100 -0.29 -14.80 4.79
N LEU A 101 -0.90 -13.62 4.72
CA LEU A 101 -1.63 -13.00 5.81
C LEU A 101 -3.02 -12.63 5.34
N SER A 102 -4.06 -13.17 5.98
CA SER A 102 -5.46 -12.93 5.61
C SER A 102 -6.34 -12.81 6.84
N ASP A 103 -7.50 -12.17 6.69
CA ASP A 103 -8.52 -12.08 7.75
C ASP A 103 -9.35 -13.38 7.89
N GLY A 104 -8.93 -14.48 7.26
CA GLY A 104 -9.67 -15.74 7.33
C GLY A 104 -8.92 -16.94 6.77
N ARG A 105 -9.02 -18.05 7.50
CA ARG A 105 -8.35 -19.32 7.18
C ARG A 105 -8.76 -19.89 5.82
N GLU A 106 -10.05 -19.86 5.48
CA GLU A 106 -10.56 -20.41 4.21
C GLU A 106 -9.91 -19.75 2.99
N THR A 107 -9.58 -18.46 3.07
CA THR A 107 -8.90 -17.73 1.99
C THR A 107 -7.46 -18.19 1.84
N VAL A 108 -6.74 -18.37 2.95
CA VAL A 108 -5.37 -18.89 2.97
C VAL A 108 -5.31 -20.30 2.39
N GLU A 109 -6.19 -21.19 2.83
CA GLU A 109 -6.25 -22.57 2.33
C GLU A 109 -6.53 -22.61 0.82
N ARG A 110 -7.49 -21.82 0.35
CA ARG A 110 -7.81 -21.69 -1.08
C ARG A 110 -6.62 -21.23 -1.93
N ILE A 111 -5.80 -20.29 -1.44
CA ILE A 111 -4.60 -19.83 -2.14
C ILE A 111 -3.55 -20.95 -2.20
N ILE A 112 -3.33 -21.66 -1.09
CA ILE A 112 -2.38 -22.79 -1.02
C ILE A 112 -2.81 -23.94 -1.95
N GLU A 113 -4.09 -24.32 -1.93
CA GLU A 113 -4.66 -25.34 -2.83
C GLU A 113 -4.49 -24.97 -4.30
N THR A 114 -4.66 -23.69 -4.65
CA THR A 114 -4.45 -23.20 -6.02
C THR A 114 -2.97 -23.27 -6.41
N LYS A 115 -2.06 -22.83 -5.52
CA LYS A 115 -0.60 -22.88 -5.76
C LYS A 115 -0.09 -24.32 -5.94
N THR A 116 -0.64 -25.26 -5.18
CA THR A 116 -0.25 -26.69 -5.20
C THR A 116 -0.91 -27.49 -6.33
N GLY A 117 -1.83 -26.87 -7.08
CA GLY A 117 -2.56 -27.51 -8.18
C GLY A 117 -3.70 -28.44 -7.73
N GLU A 118 -4.11 -28.37 -6.46
CA GLU A 118 -5.31 -29.03 -5.95
C GLU A 118 -6.60 -28.32 -6.40
N ARG A 119 -6.47 -27.04 -6.79
CA ARG A 119 -7.53 -26.21 -7.35
C ARG A 119 -7.08 -25.57 -8.66
N GLU A 120 -8.01 -25.49 -9.62
CA GLU A 120 -7.82 -24.78 -10.89
C GLU A 120 -7.57 -23.28 -10.65
N THR A 121 -6.62 -22.71 -11.37
CA THR A 121 -6.33 -21.27 -11.38
C THR A 121 -7.42 -20.48 -12.12
N ALA A 122 -7.43 -19.16 -11.92
CA ALA A 122 -8.37 -18.28 -12.61
C ALA A 122 -8.19 -18.31 -14.14
N SER A 123 -6.96 -18.34 -14.64
CA SER A 123 -6.67 -18.42 -16.08
C SER A 123 -7.08 -19.75 -16.70
N GLU A 124 -6.96 -20.86 -15.97
CA GLU A 124 -7.45 -22.17 -16.44
C GLU A 124 -8.98 -22.25 -16.51
N ARG A 125 -9.67 -21.43 -15.68
CA ARG A 125 -11.11 -21.45 -15.55
C ARG A 125 -11.82 -20.40 -16.41
N PHE A 126 -11.20 -19.24 -16.62
CA PHE A 126 -11.81 -18.07 -17.24
C PHE A 126 -10.93 -17.51 -18.35
N ASP A 127 -11.43 -17.60 -19.59
CA ASP A 127 -10.75 -17.06 -20.79
C ASP A 127 -10.39 -15.57 -20.66
N THR A 128 -11.15 -14.79 -19.89
CA THR A 128 -10.85 -13.38 -19.63
C THR A 128 -9.64 -13.21 -18.72
N ALA A 129 -9.50 -14.04 -17.68
CA ALA A 129 -8.35 -13.99 -16.79
C ALA A 129 -7.08 -14.47 -17.50
N GLU A 130 -7.18 -15.51 -18.33
CA GLU A 130 -6.09 -15.94 -19.21
C GLU A 130 -5.66 -14.79 -20.13
N TRP A 131 -6.62 -14.17 -20.82
CA TRP A 131 -6.33 -13.06 -21.73
C TRP A 131 -5.65 -11.89 -21.02
N LEU A 132 -6.12 -11.47 -19.85
CA LEU A 132 -5.50 -10.37 -19.11
C LEU A 132 -4.04 -10.67 -18.78
N LEU A 133 -3.76 -11.87 -18.26
CA LEU A 133 -2.41 -12.28 -17.85
C LEU A 133 -1.45 -12.49 -19.04
N ASP A 134 -1.96 -12.91 -20.19
CA ASP A 134 -1.17 -13.12 -21.41
C ASP A 134 -0.94 -11.82 -22.20
N THR A 135 -1.76 -10.78 -21.97
CA THR A 135 -1.75 -9.55 -22.78
C THR A 135 -0.73 -8.52 -22.30
N ILE A 136 -0.48 -8.45 -20.99
CA ILE A 136 0.45 -7.47 -20.41
C ILE A 136 1.63 -8.18 -19.76
N GLU A 137 2.81 -7.58 -19.87
CA GLU A 137 4.01 -8.15 -19.28
C GLU A 137 4.07 -7.86 -17.77
N ALA A 138 4.73 -8.75 -17.02
CA ALA A 138 4.93 -8.55 -15.60
C ALA A 138 5.81 -7.30 -15.36
N GLY A 139 5.25 -6.30 -14.69
CA GLY A 139 5.96 -5.09 -14.31
C GLY A 139 6.44 -5.09 -12.86
N ASN A 140 7.09 -3.99 -12.46
CA ASN A 140 7.51 -3.76 -11.07
C ASN A 140 6.30 -3.54 -10.15
N ILE A 141 5.23 -2.95 -10.68
CA ILE A 141 3.95 -2.78 -9.99
C ILE A 141 2.86 -3.40 -10.86
N VAL A 142 1.96 -4.16 -10.24
CA VAL A 142 0.79 -4.76 -10.89
C VAL A 142 -0.44 -4.45 -10.05
N VAL A 143 -1.49 -3.93 -10.69
CA VAL A 143 -2.78 -3.61 -10.06
C VAL A 143 -3.88 -4.15 -10.95
N GLY A 144 -4.87 -4.82 -10.37
CA GLY A 144 -6.00 -5.31 -11.16
C GLY A 144 -7.22 -5.67 -10.34
N GLN A 145 -8.32 -5.82 -11.05
CA GLN A 145 -9.59 -6.33 -10.55
C GLN A 145 -10.13 -7.39 -11.50
N PHE A 146 -10.85 -8.35 -10.94
CA PHE A 146 -11.52 -9.40 -11.70
C PHE A 146 -12.85 -9.74 -11.03
N GLY A 147 -13.94 -9.70 -11.80
CA GLY A 147 -15.31 -9.82 -11.36
C GLY A 147 -15.87 -8.56 -10.70
N ASP A 148 -17.08 -8.66 -10.14
CA ASP A 148 -17.73 -7.57 -9.40
C ASP A 148 -16.91 -7.21 -8.14
N ALA A 149 -16.02 -6.23 -8.28
CA ALA A 149 -15.19 -5.72 -7.20
C ALA A 149 -15.57 -4.27 -6.91
N THR A 150 -15.71 -3.95 -5.62
CA THR A 150 -15.93 -2.56 -5.19
C THR A 150 -14.57 -1.89 -5.00
N LEU A 151 -14.13 -1.16 -6.03
CA LEU A 151 -12.90 -0.34 -5.97
C LEU A 151 -13.02 0.86 -5.02
N ASP A 152 -14.21 1.17 -4.49
CA ASP A 152 -14.41 2.28 -3.54
C ASP A 152 -13.53 2.15 -2.29
N ALA A 153 -13.15 0.93 -1.91
CA ALA A 153 -12.21 0.68 -0.81
C ALA A 153 -10.76 1.09 -1.12
N TYR A 154 -10.45 1.37 -2.39
CA TYR A 154 -9.10 1.61 -2.92
C TYR A 154 -8.99 2.93 -3.71
N SER A 155 -10.07 3.71 -3.84
CA SER A 155 -10.03 5.02 -4.48
C SER A 155 -9.47 6.08 -3.52
N PHE A 156 -8.45 6.82 -3.97
CA PHE A 156 -7.89 7.95 -3.26
C PHE A 156 -8.06 9.21 -4.12
N GLY A 157 -8.78 10.21 -3.59
CA GLY A 157 -9.03 11.49 -4.27
C GLY A 157 -10.26 11.50 -5.20
N GLU A 158 -10.66 12.70 -5.63
CA GLU A 158 -11.86 12.95 -6.47
C GLU A 158 -11.64 12.71 -7.97
N SER A 159 -10.45 12.27 -8.39
CA SER A 159 -10.13 12.01 -9.80
C SER A 159 -9.11 10.88 -9.93
N SER A 160 -9.54 9.66 -9.61
CA SER A 160 -8.71 8.48 -9.81
C SER A 160 -8.77 8.05 -11.28
N VAL A 161 -7.68 7.48 -11.81
CA VAL A 161 -7.75 6.73 -13.08
C VAL A 161 -8.78 5.60 -12.98
N LEU A 162 -9.05 5.14 -11.75
CA LEU A 162 -10.01 4.11 -11.42
C LEU A 162 -11.46 4.52 -11.69
N ASP A 163 -11.79 5.82 -11.65
CA ASP A 163 -13.15 6.32 -11.95
C ASP A 163 -13.53 6.15 -13.43
N ARG A 164 -12.57 5.75 -14.27
CA ARG A 164 -12.77 5.45 -15.70
C ARG A 164 -13.15 3.99 -15.94
N PHE A 165 -13.04 3.14 -14.94
CA PHE A 165 -13.45 1.74 -15.01
C PHE A 165 -14.77 1.54 -14.28
N GLU A 166 -15.62 0.71 -14.86
CA GLU A 166 -16.82 0.26 -14.18
C GLU A 166 -16.45 -0.83 -13.17
N SER A 167 -17.24 -0.97 -12.09
CA SER A 167 -17.06 -2.03 -11.09
C SER A 167 -17.19 -3.45 -11.65
N SER A 168 -17.74 -3.58 -12.85
CA SER A 168 -17.90 -4.82 -13.59
C SER A 168 -16.78 -5.08 -14.59
N ASP A 169 -15.86 -4.14 -14.79
CA ASP A 169 -14.74 -4.33 -15.71
C ASP A 169 -13.72 -5.28 -15.11
N ASP A 170 -13.20 -6.21 -15.89
CA ASP A 170 -12.00 -6.93 -15.54
C ASP A 170 -10.80 -6.11 -16.03
N VAL A 171 -9.92 -5.68 -15.12
CA VAL A 171 -8.81 -4.76 -15.43
C VAL A 171 -7.51 -5.34 -14.88
N LEU A 172 -6.44 -5.26 -15.65
CA LEU A 172 -5.09 -5.50 -15.17
C LEU A 172 -4.16 -4.43 -15.74
N ALA A 173 -3.40 -3.78 -14.87
CA ALA A 173 -2.49 -2.70 -15.19
C ALA A 173 -1.11 -2.98 -14.60
N THR A 174 -0.07 -2.65 -15.35
CA THR A 174 1.32 -2.84 -14.93
C THR A 174 2.11 -1.55 -15.13
N LEU A 175 3.09 -1.35 -14.26
CA LEU A 175 4.12 -0.34 -14.41
C LEU A 175 5.48 -1.00 -14.29
N SER A 176 6.28 -0.89 -15.34
CA SER A 176 7.66 -1.34 -15.41
C SER A 176 8.58 -0.13 -15.38
N LEU A 177 9.63 -0.20 -14.57
CA LEU A 177 10.64 0.84 -14.38
C LEU A 177 11.99 0.27 -14.81
N ASP A 178 12.55 0.81 -15.88
CA ASP A 178 13.90 0.52 -16.32
C ASP A 178 14.85 1.61 -15.81
N GLN A 179 15.64 1.27 -14.79
CA GLN A 179 16.61 2.18 -14.18
C GLN A 179 17.89 2.33 -15.01
N ASP A 180 18.17 1.41 -15.94
CA ASP A 180 19.36 1.47 -16.78
C ASP A 180 19.15 2.50 -17.91
N ASP A 181 17.96 2.49 -18.51
CA ASP A 181 17.58 3.38 -19.62
C ASP A 181 16.77 4.62 -19.17
N GLY A 182 16.36 4.69 -17.90
CA GLY A 182 15.59 5.82 -17.34
C GLY A 182 14.21 5.93 -17.97
N THR A 183 13.50 4.80 -18.08
CA THR A 183 12.19 4.74 -18.72
C THR A 183 11.16 4.03 -17.85
N ALA A 184 9.91 4.45 -17.97
CA ALA A 184 8.77 3.76 -17.38
C ALA A 184 7.81 3.29 -18.47
N THR A 185 7.39 2.04 -18.45
CA THR A 185 6.36 1.51 -19.36
C THR A 185 5.12 1.19 -18.55
N ALA A 186 4.00 1.81 -18.91
CA ALA A 186 2.68 1.50 -18.35
C ALA A 186 1.87 0.71 -19.37
N GLU A 187 1.24 -0.37 -18.92
CA GLU A 187 0.33 -1.18 -19.72
C GLU A 187 -0.98 -1.38 -18.98
N VAL A 188 -2.10 -1.39 -19.71
CA VAL A 188 -3.43 -1.63 -19.17
C VAL A 188 -4.19 -2.53 -20.13
N ALA A 189 -4.72 -3.64 -19.62
CA ALA A 189 -5.67 -4.51 -20.30
C ALA A 189 -7.02 -4.47 -19.57
N VAL A 190 -8.10 -4.35 -20.35
CA VAL A 190 -9.48 -4.22 -19.86
C VAL A 190 -10.37 -5.15 -20.67
N ALA A 191 -11.19 -5.93 -19.99
CA ALA A 191 -12.30 -6.65 -20.59
C ALA A 191 -13.63 -6.16 -19.98
N ALA A 192 -14.59 -5.84 -20.85
CA ALA A 192 -15.89 -5.29 -20.48
C ALA A 192 -16.98 -5.84 -21.42
N GLU A 193 -18.25 -5.79 -21.02
CA GLU A 193 -19.35 -6.32 -21.85
C GLU A 193 -19.44 -5.64 -23.23
N GLU A 194 -19.22 -4.33 -23.28
CA GLU A 194 -19.11 -3.56 -24.51
C GLU A 194 -18.29 -2.29 -24.28
N PHE A 195 -17.42 -1.95 -25.22
CA PHE A 195 -16.85 -0.61 -25.32
C PHE A 195 -17.55 0.16 -26.44
N ASP A 196 -18.10 1.32 -26.13
CA ASP A 196 -18.41 2.30 -27.16
C ASP A 196 -17.14 3.04 -27.62
N ASP A 197 -17.24 3.75 -28.76
CA ASP A 197 -16.10 4.48 -29.34
C ASP A 197 -15.58 5.57 -28.39
N GLU A 198 -16.46 6.21 -27.61
CA GLU A 198 -16.10 7.27 -26.67
C GLU A 198 -15.26 6.73 -25.50
N ARG A 199 -15.65 5.59 -24.94
CA ARG A 199 -14.94 4.90 -23.86
C ARG A 199 -13.58 4.38 -24.33
N ARG A 200 -13.48 3.88 -25.57
CA ARG A 200 -12.18 3.54 -26.16
C ARG A 200 -11.28 4.76 -26.23
N ASP A 201 -11.77 5.86 -26.81
CA ASP A 201 -10.99 7.09 -26.94
C ASP A 201 -10.54 7.63 -25.57
N ILE A 202 -11.37 7.51 -24.53
CA ILE A 202 -11.04 7.89 -23.16
C ILE A 202 -9.92 7.01 -22.59
N LEU A 203 -10.01 5.69 -22.71
CA LEU A 203 -9.01 4.75 -22.18
C LEU A 203 -7.67 4.87 -22.95
N GLU A 204 -7.72 5.05 -24.26
CA GLU A 204 -6.53 5.32 -25.08
C GLU A 204 -5.88 6.65 -24.71
N SER A 205 -6.68 7.65 -24.33
CA SER A 205 -6.19 8.94 -23.86
C SER A 205 -5.72 8.92 -22.41
N ALA A 206 -6.17 7.95 -21.60
CA ALA A 206 -5.90 7.88 -20.16
C ALA A 206 -4.42 7.60 -19.84
N LEU A 207 -3.72 6.83 -20.68
CA LEU A 207 -2.26 6.69 -20.62
C LEU A 207 -1.52 7.95 -21.14
N GLY A 208 -2.20 9.08 -21.30
CA GLY A 208 -1.59 10.36 -21.60
C GLY A 208 -1.05 10.48 -23.03
N GLN A 209 -1.10 11.69 -23.58
CA GLN A 209 -0.53 12.01 -24.89
C GLN A 209 1.00 12.19 -24.84
N GLU A 210 1.59 12.21 -23.64
CA GLU A 210 3.01 12.49 -23.41
C GLU A 210 3.89 11.24 -23.49
N GLY A 211 3.28 10.04 -23.42
CA GLY A 211 3.99 8.79 -23.60
C GLY A 211 4.48 8.59 -25.04
N THR A 212 5.71 8.12 -25.18
CA THR A 212 6.27 7.60 -26.43
C THR A 212 5.90 6.14 -26.63
N GLU A 213 6.01 5.64 -27.87
CA GLU A 213 5.77 4.22 -28.20
C GLU A 213 4.39 3.67 -27.79
N ARG A 214 3.36 4.49 -27.99
CA ARG A 214 1.97 4.12 -27.71
C ARG A 214 1.50 2.97 -28.60
N SER A 215 0.86 1.98 -27.99
CA SER A 215 0.17 0.92 -28.71
C SER A 215 -1.25 0.73 -28.20
N THR A 216 -2.16 0.40 -29.12
CA THR A 216 -3.55 0.04 -28.81
C THR A 216 -3.88 -1.24 -29.57
N ALA A 217 -4.41 -2.22 -28.86
CA ALA A 217 -4.84 -3.50 -29.42
C ALA A 217 -6.14 -3.91 -28.75
N GLY A 218 -7.12 -4.41 -29.50
CA GLY A 218 -8.39 -4.78 -28.90
C GLY A 218 -9.44 -5.25 -29.89
N GLU A 219 -10.46 -5.89 -29.32
CA GLU A 219 -11.70 -6.32 -29.99
C GLU A 219 -12.89 -5.57 -29.37
N ALA A 220 -14.12 -6.00 -29.67
CA ALA A 220 -15.34 -5.30 -29.24
C ALA A 220 -15.48 -5.19 -27.70
N ASP A 221 -14.97 -6.18 -26.99
CA ASP A 221 -15.12 -6.45 -25.56
C ASP A 221 -13.77 -6.47 -24.81
N ARG A 222 -12.66 -6.21 -25.51
CA ARG A 222 -11.29 -6.27 -24.95
C ARG A 222 -10.45 -5.12 -25.48
N LEU A 223 -9.71 -4.45 -24.61
CA LEU A 223 -8.81 -3.36 -24.96
C LEU A 223 -7.52 -3.46 -24.17
N ALA A 224 -6.40 -3.36 -24.86
CA ALA A 224 -5.06 -3.25 -24.31
C ALA A 224 -4.42 -1.98 -24.83
N VAL A 225 -3.83 -1.20 -23.91
CA VAL A 225 -3.14 0.04 -24.23
C VAL A 225 -1.80 0.05 -23.50
N SER A 226 -0.74 0.48 -24.17
CA SER A 226 0.56 0.70 -23.55
C SER A 226 1.17 2.03 -23.94
N ALA A 227 2.02 2.57 -23.08
CA ALA A 227 2.80 3.78 -23.30
C ALA A 227 4.12 3.74 -22.50
N THR A 228 5.19 4.29 -23.08
CA THR A 228 6.49 4.43 -22.43
C THR A 228 6.77 5.91 -22.15
N TYR A 229 7.39 6.21 -21.02
CA TYR A 229 7.71 7.55 -20.54
C TYR A 229 9.21 7.63 -20.22
N ASN A 230 9.80 8.81 -20.37
CA ASN A 230 11.20 9.04 -20.01
C ASN A 230 11.32 9.59 -18.58
N ASP A 231 12.53 9.48 -18.02
CA ASP A 231 12.93 9.80 -16.64
C ASP A 231 12.47 11.17 -16.13
N ASP A 232 12.29 12.16 -17.00
CA ASP A 232 11.78 13.49 -16.63
C ASP A 232 10.42 13.43 -15.90
N ILE A 233 9.63 12.36 -16.11
CA ILE A 233 8.33 12.15 -15.45
C ILE A 233 8.51 11.43 -14.09
N LEU A 234 9.60 10.68 -13.90
CA LEU A 234 9.93 9.96 -12.66
C LEU A 234 10.69 10.83 -11.64
N GLU A 235 11.36 11.91 -12.08
CA GLU A 235 12.08 12.85 -11.21
C GLU A 235 11.19 13.52 -10.14
N THR A 236 9.85 13.48 -10.29
CA THR A 236 8.89 13.95 -9.28
C THR A 236 8.89 13.09 -8.00
N THR A 237 9.56 11.93 -7.97
CA THR A 237 9.61 11.04 -6.80
C THR A 237 10.99 10.99 -6.12
N GLN A 238 11.87 11.97 -6.36
CA GLN A 238 13.10 12.05 -5.58
C GLN A 238 12.78 12.31 -4.11
N VAL A 239 12.94 11.26 -3.31
CA VAL A 239 13.12 11.32 -1.86
C VAL A 239 14.30 12.26 -1.62
N VAL A 240 14.01 13.52 -1.33
CA VAL A 240 14.99 14.40 -0.73
C VAL A 240 15.34 13.77 0.61
N GLU A 241 16.48 13.07 0.68
CA GLU A 241 17.15 12.72 1.93
C GLU A 241 17.50 14.03 2.64
N GLU A 242 16.56 14.57 3.41
CA GLU A 242 16.84 15.58 4.41
C GLU A 242 17.44 14.86 5.61
N ASN A 243 18.61 15.33 6.06
CA ASN A 243 19.27 14.84 7.27
C ASN A 243 18.23 14.74 8.41
N PRO A 244 18.21 13.63 9.18
CA PRO A 244 17.33 13.54 10.34
C PRO A 244 17.62 14.72 11.29
N PRO A 245 16.59 15.40 11.82
CA PRO A 245 16.77 16.46 12.80
C PRO A 245 17.43 15.89 14.07
N ASP A 246 18.29 16.70 14.70
CA ASP A 246 19.00 16.34 15.93
C ASP A 246 18.01 16.32 17.12
N GLU A 247 18.24 15.47 18.12
CA GLU A 247 17.37 15.32 19.32
C GLU A 247 17.21 16.62 20.15
N SER A 248 17.88 17.71 19.77
CA SER A 248 17.74 19.03 20.39
C SER A 248 16.65 19.92 19.80
N ASP A 249 15.92 19.48 18.76
CA ASP A 249 14.91 20.28 18.02
C ASP A 249 13.43 19.94 18.36
N PHE A 250 13.18 19.23 19.47
CA PHE A 250 11.83 18.84 19.91
C PHE A 250 11.04 19.97 20.60
N GLU A 251 10.82 21.09 19.90
CA GLU A 251 9.80 22.08 20.30
C GLU A 251 8.55 21.91 19.42
N SER A 252 7.37 21.76 20.04
CA SER A 252 6.09 21.89 19.31
C SER A 252 6.01 23.31 18.75
N GLU A 253 5.86 23.41 17.43
CA GLU A 253 5.81 24.68 16.73
C GLU A 253 4.75 24.65 15.64
N ARG A 254 3.80 25.58 15.75
CA ARG A 254 2.79 25.80 14.73
C ARG A 254 3.25 26.95 13.83
N LEU A 255 3.86 26.59 12.70
CA LEU A 255 4.41 27.54 11.74
C LEU A 255 3.32 28.16 10.86
N ASP A 256 2.25 27.42 10.59
CA ASP A 256 1.02 27.93 9.98
C ASP A 256 0.04 28.41 11.06
N GLU A 257 0.24 29.65 11.54
CA GLU A 257 -0.55 30.27 12.60
C GLU A 257 -2.06 30.38 12.27
N GLU A 258 -2.42 30.31 10.99
CA GLU A 258 -3.79 30.45 10.50
C GLU A 258 -4.52 29.11 10.31
N ASN A 259 -3.87 27.97 10.55
CA ASN A 259 -4.43 26.61 10.35
C ASN A 259 -4.96 26.39 8.93
N ARG A 260 -4.26 26.91 7.94
CA ARG A 260 -4.64 26.77 6.53
C ARG A 260 -4.39 25.35 6.02
N VAL A 261 -3.41 24.62 6.58
CA VAL A 261 -3.09 23.24 6.19
C VAL A 261 -3.54 22.23 7.24
N VAL A 262 -3.08 22.39 8.47
CA VAL A 262 -3.31 21.41 9.55
C VAL A 262 -4.35 21.97 10.51
N ALA A 263 -5.47 21.26 10.65
CA ALA A 263 -6.49 21.57 11.63
C ALA A 263 -6.05 21.12 13.03
N ASP A 264 -5.58 19.89 13.15
CA ASP A 264 -5.21 19.28 14.43
C ASP A 264 -4.19 18.16 14.23
N VAL A 265 -3.23 18.05 15.15
CA VAL A 265 -2.44 16.84 15.35
C VAL A 265 -2.76 16.33 16.74
N SER A 266 -3.34 15.15 16.81
CA SER A 266 -3.69 14.53 18.08
C SER A 266 -3.00 13.19 18.28
N PHE A 267 -2.39 13.10 19.45
CA PHE A 267 -1.85 11.89 20.03
C PHE A 267 -2.88 11.32 20.99
N ASN A 268 -4.12 11.10 20.53
CA ASN A 268 -5.17 10.56 21.40
C ASN A 268 -4.92 9.09 21.77
N ASP A 269 -4.15 8.40 20.92
CA ASP A 269 -3.77 6.99 21.08
C ASP A 269 -2.23 6.80 20.95
N PRO A 270 -1.38 7.59 21.65
CA PRO A 270 0.07 7.48 21.50
C PRO A 270 0.61 6.19 22.12
N GLU A 271 -0.12 5.67 23.12
CA GLU A 271 0.05 4.35 23.68
C GLU A 271 -0.17 3.23 22.66
N GLU A 272 -0.90 3.50 21.57
CA GLU A 272 -1.09 2.62 20.41
C GLU A 272 -0.09 2.93 19.28
N GLY A 273 0.88 3.81 19.50
CA GLY A 273 1.89 4.17 18.49
C GLY A 273 1.32 4.90 17.27
N LEU A 274 0.20 5.62 17.42
CA LEU A 274 -0.46 6.31 16.33
C LEU A 274 -0.75 7.77 16.67
N ALA A 275 -0.38 8.66 15.75
CA ALA A 275 -0.85 10.04 15.73
C ALA A 275 -1.85 10.23 14.59
N LYS A 276 -2.90 11.01 14.86
CA LYS A 276 -3.87 11.44 13.85
C LYS A 276 -3.56 12.88 13.44
N VAL A 277 -3.31 13.09 12.16
CA VAL A 277 -3.19 14.43 11.55
C VAL A 277 -4.48 14.71 10.78
N ALA A 278 -5.24 15.71 11.24
CA ALA A 278 -6.45 16.18 10.58
C ALA A 278 -6.14 17.44 9.78
N PHE A 279 -6.59 17.46 8.52
CA PHE A 279 -6.40 18.58 7.61
C PHE A 279 -7.60 19.52 7.64
N THR A 280 -7.34 20.77 7.28
CA THR A 280 -8.39 21.79 7.21
C THR A 280 -9.37 21.49 6.06
N ASP A 281 -10.65 21.80 6.26
CA ASP A 281 -11.71 21.50 5.29
C ASP A 281 -11.55 22.31 3.97
N GLU A 282 -11.06 23.54 4.08
CA GLU A 282 -10.80 24.44 2.96
C GLU A 282 -9.43 25.11 3.17
N THR A 283 -8.60 25.12 2.12
CA THR A 283 -7.27 25.73 2.15
C THR A 283 -7.08 26.69 0.98
N ASP A 284 -6.43 27.82 1.25
CA ASP A 284 -5.92 28.76 0.23
C ASP A 284 -4.47 28.45 -0.18
N VAL A 285 -3.90 27.37 0.33
CA VAL A 285 -2.54 26.93 0.01
C VAL A 285 -2.55 26.14 -1.31
N GLU A 286 -1.93 26.71 -2.34
CA GLU A 286 -1.63 26.01 -3.58
C GLU A 286 -0.47 25.02 -3.34
N SER A 287 -0.83 23.75 -3.12
CA SER A 287 0.12 22.63 -3.11
C SER A 287 -0.57 21.35 -3.52
N ASP A 288 0.11 20.60 -4.37
CA ASP A 288 -0.32 19.29 -4.83
C ASP A 288 0.08 18.16 -3.88
N THR A 289 0.97 18.39 -2.91
CA THR A 289 1.51 17.33 -2.02
C THR A 289 1.75 17.80 -0.59
N ILE A 290 1.20 17.06 0.38
CA ILE A 290 1.52 17.17 1.80
C ILE A 290 2.30 15.94 2.26
N ARG A 291 3.35 16.14 3.04
CA ARG A 291 4.13 15.09 3.70
C ARG A 291 3.90 15.15 5.20
N VAL A 292 3.63 14.00 5.81
CA VAL A 292 3.56 13.82 7.27
C VAL A 292 4.62 12.81 7.68
N LYS A 293 5.50 13.22 8.59
CA LYS A 293 6.65 12.43 9.03
C LYS A 293 6.67 12.32 10.55
N SER A 294 6.85 11.11 11.05
CA SER A 294 7.31 10.81 12.41
C SER A 294 8.85 10.89 12.43
N VAL A 295 9.40 11.60 13.41
CA VAL A 295 10.83 11.87 13.49
C VAL A 295 11.57 10.72 14.15
N VAL A 296 11.06 10.22 15.27
CA VAL A 296 11.68 9.15 16.06
C VAL A 296 11.22 7.78 15.55
N GLY A 297 9.93 7.64 15.25
CA GLY A 297 9.39 6.40 14.67
C GLY A 297 9.71 6.21 13.18
N GLU A 298 10.41 7.16 12.55
CA GLU A 298 10.89 7.16 11.16
C GLU A 298 9.82 6.88 10.09
N ALA A 299 8.54 6.93 10.44
CA ALA A 299 7.43 6.68 9.53
C ALA A 299 7.09 7.92 8.70
N GLU A 300 6.81 7.75 7.41
CA GLU A 300 6.46 8.84 6.50
C GLU A 300 5.21 8.50 5.68
N THR A 301 4.40 9.51 5.39
CA THR A 301 3.26 9.41 4.48
C THR A 301 3.10 10.68 3.67
N GLU A 302 2.98 10.53 2.35
CA GLU A 302 2.69 11.63 1.44
C GLU A 302 1.26 11.53 0.89
N LEU A 303 0.64 12.69 0.71
CA LEU A 303 -0.73 12.86 0.25
C LEU A 303 -0.70 13.81 -0.94
N SER A 304 -0.94 13.28 -2.14
CA SER A 304 -1.04 14.08 -3.36
C SER A 304 -2.50 14.34 -3.75
N GLY A 305 -2.83 15.54 -4.24
CA GLY A 305 -4.17 15.93 -4.68
C GLY A 305 -5.01 16.62 -3.58
N SER A 306 -6.31 16.34 -3.51
CA SER A 306 -7.23 16.96 -2.53
C SER A 306 -7.11 16.29 -1.16
N TRP A 307 -6.22 16.82 -0.31
CA TRP A 307 -5.98 16.37 1.07
C TRP A 307 -6.88 17.07 2.11
N THR A 308 -7.66 18.07 1.68
CA THR A 308 -8.56 18.83 2.56
C THR A 308 -9.73 17.98 3.05
N SER A 309 -10.33 18.37 4.18
CA SER A 309 -11.44 17.64 4.83
C SER A 309 -11.14 16.17 5.24
N GLY A 310 -9.87 15.76 5.15
CA GLY A 310 -9.41 14.41 5.45
C GLY A 310 -8.60 14.29 6.74
N PHE A 311 -8.17 13.08 7.06
CA PHE A 311 -7.15 12.83 8.06
C PHE A 311 -6.23 11.70 7.63
N VAL A 312 -5.02 11.69 8.16
CA VAL A 312 -4.08 10.59 8.03
C VAL A 312 -3.67 10.09 9.42
N ARG A 313 -3.38 8.79 9.51
CA ARG A 313 -2.77 8.19 10.70
C ARG A 313 -1.32 7.89 10.38
N VAL A 314 -0.42 8.28 11.27
CA VAL A 314 1.01 8.06 11.14
C VAL A 314 1.51 7.31 12.36
N LEU A 315 2.37 6.33 12.13
CA LEU A 315 3.03 5.59 13.20
C LEU A 315 3.98 6.53 13.93
N VAL A 316 3.96 6.49 15.25
CA VAL A 316 4.82 7.31 16.10
C VAL A 316 5.49 6.46 17.17
N ASP A 317 6.66 6.90 17.63
CA ASP A 317 7.34 6.27 18.77
C ASP A 317 6.52 6.46 20.06
N PRO A 318 6.12 5.37 20.75
CA PRO A 318 5.31 5.45 21.95
C PRO A 318 6.05 6.02 23.17
N ASP A 319 7.39 6.02 23.15
CA ASP A 319 8.27 6.60 24.19
C ASP A 319 8.57 8.08 23.92
N GLY A 320 7.98 8.67 22.87
CA GLY A 320 8.05 10.09 22.56
C GLY A 320 8.45 10.34 21.12
N ASP A 321 7.72 11.21 20.43
CA ASP A 321 7.93 11.47 19.01
C ASP A 321 7.52 12.89 18.62
N GLN A 322 7.97 13.34 17.45
CA GLN A 322 7.50 14.55 16.80
C GLN A 322 6.89 14.20 15.45
N VAL A 323 5.66 14.66 15.25
CA VAL A 323 5.00 14.64 13.95
C VAL A 323 5.26 15.97 13.25
N VAL A 324 5.90 15.91 12.09
CA VAL A 324 6.20 17.04 11.23
C VAL A 324 5.31 16.96 10.00
N VAL A 325 4.57 18.03 9.74
CA VAL A 325 3.77 18.19 8.51
C VAL A 325 4.43 19.24 7.64
N SER A 326 4.68 18.88 6.39
CA SER A 326 5.33 19.72 5.39
C SER A 326 4.53 19.80 4.11
N ILE A 327 4.54 20.97 3.48
CA ILE A 327 4.11 21.17 2.11
C ILE A 327 5.29 20.83 1.20
N VAL A 328 5.07 19.94 0.23
CA VAL A 328 6.06 19.62 -0.80
C VAL A 328 5.65 20.31 -2.10
N ARG A 329 6.59 21.00 -2.73
CA ARG A 329 6.48 21.64 -4.04
C ARG A 329 7.66 21.22 -4.91
N GLU A 330 7.53 21.31 -6.23
CA GLU A 330 8.56 20.88 -7.21
C GLU A 330 10.00 21.29 -6.88
N ASN A 331 10.22 22.40 -6.16
CA ASN A 331 11.56 22.89 -5.83
C ASN A 331 11.76 23.26 -4.35
N ALA A 332 10.82 22.94 -3.46
CA ALA A 332 10.92 23.32 -2.05
C ALA A 332 9.99 22.50 -1.14
N THR A 333 10.50 22.16 0.04
CA THR A 333 9.73 21.64 1.17
C THR A 333 9.59 22.74 2.23
N GLU A 334 8.37 22.97 2.69
CA GLU A 334 8.05 23.96 3.73
C GLU A 334 7.36 23.26 4.90
N VAL A 335 7.97 23.28 6.09
CA VAL A 335 7.33 22.76 7.30
C VAL A 335 6.23 23.73 7.74
N VAL A 336 5.01 23.22 7.90
CA VAL A 336 3.84 24.00 8.33
C VAL A 336 3.40 23.68 9.75
N HIS A 337 3.75 22.51 10.24
CA HIS A 337 3.36 22.08 11.57
C HIS A 337 4.38 21.12 12.19
N ARG A 338 4.67 21.31 13.47
CA ARG A 338 5.40 20.37 14.32
C ARG A 338 4.59 20.18 15.59
N GLU A 339 4.22 18.95 15.90
CA GLU A 339 3.63 18.62 17.19
C GLU A 339 4.44 17.51 17.83
N THR A 340 4.86 17.76 19.07
CA THR A 340 5.69 16.85 19.85
C THR A 340 4.83 16.17 20.91
N TYR A 341 5.01 14.87 21.04
CA TYR A 341 4.50 14.04 22.12
C TYR A 341 5.66 13.64 23.02
N GLU A 342 5.60 14.05 24.27
CA GLU A 342 6.46 13.55 25.35
C GLU A 342 5.61 12.63 26.24
N PRO A 343 6.04 11.40 26.55
CA PRO A 343 5.29 10.53 27.44
C PRO A 343 5.19 11.16 28.82
N SER A 344 4.04 10.98 29.47
CA SER A 344 3.84 11.41 30.86
C SER A 344 4.64 10.50 31.81
N GLU A 345 5.52 11.07 32.64
CA GLU A 345 6.24 10.35 33.72
C GLU A 345 5.33 9.61 34.71
#